data_AF-A0A377J925-F1
#
_entry.id   AF-A0A377J925-F1
#
_cell.length_a   1.000
_cell.length_b   1.000
_cell.length_c   1.000
_cell.angle_alpha   90.00
_cell.angle_beta   90.00
_cell.angle_gamma   90.00
#
_symmetry.space_group_name_H-M   'P 1'
#
loop_
_entity.id
_entity.type
_entity.pdbx_description
1 polymer ?
#
loop_
_entity_poly.entity_id
_entity_poly.type
_entity_poly.pdbx_seq_one_letter_code
_entity_poly.pdbx_strand_id
1 'polypeptide(L)'
;MKHGALLGGKRVRPFLTYMTGKLFGAPDEALDTPAAAVECIHAYSLIHDDLPAMDNDDLRRGQPTCHVAFDEASAILAGDALQTLAFTILAEGDLSPEVSVPNPDGQRISGRFRCGRYVSGSGARFVC
;
A
#
# COMPACT_ATOMS: atom_id res chain seq x y z
N MET A 1 0.66 -11.55 10.01
CA MET A 1 0.13 -10.40 9.22
C MET A 1 -0.88 -9.56 10.00
N LYS A 2 -2.05 -10.09 10.40
CA LYS A 2 -3.09 -9.29 11.08
C LYS A 2 -2.62 -8.61 12.38
N HIS A 3 -1.81 -9.30 13.18
CA HIS A 3 -1.21 -8.74 14.41
C HIS A 3 -0.45 -7.44 14.10
N GLY A 4 0.63 -7.49 13.33
CA GLY A 4 1.40 -6.29 12.97
C GLY A 4 0.61 -5.19 12.24
N ALA A 5 -0.32 -5.54 11.35
CA ALA A 5 -1.09 -4.54 10.60
C ALA A 5 -2.25 -3.88 11.38
N LEU A 6 -2.88 -4.63 12.30
CA LEU A 6 -4.08 -4.21 13.03
C LEU A 6 -3.83 -3.86 14.51
N LEU A 7 -2.57 -3.80 14.95
CA LEU A 7 -2.13 -3.35 16.29
C LEU A 7 -2.38 -1.84 16.56
N GLY A 8 -3.50 -1.31 16.05
CA GLY A 8 -3.90 0.09 16.14
C GLY A 8 -2.97 1.04 15.38
N GLY A 9 -2.99 2.30 15.76
CA GLY A 9 -2.05 3.32 15.28
C GLY A 9 -2.71 4.59 14.81
N LYS A 10 -1.89 5.63 14.63
CA LYS A 10 -2.35 6.96 14.23
C LYS A 10 -2.80 7.03 12.77
N ARG A 11 -2.49 6.00 11.96
CA ARG A 11 -2.80 5.90 10.52
C ARG A 11 -2.48 7.20 9.75
N VAL A 12 -1.34 7.82 10.09
CA VAL A 12 -0.94 9.11 9.53
C VAL A 12 -0.71 9.02 8.02
N ARG A 13 -0.17 7.89 7.53
CA ARG A 13 0.11 7.68 6.10
C ARG A 13 -1.18 7.58 5.28
N PRO A 14 -2.15 6.71 5.62
CA PRO A 14 -3.49 6.75 5.03
C PRO A 14 -4.11 8.14 5.08
N PHE A 15 -4.05 8.81 6.24
CA PHE A 15 -4.60 10.15 6.39
C PHE A 15 -4.00 11.14 5.40
N LEU A 16 -2.66 11.15 5.22
CA LEU A 16 -1.99 11.99 4.23
C LEU A 16 -2.41 11.66 2.80
N THR A 17 -2.60 10.38 2.45
CA THR A 17 -3.13 9.95 1.15
C THR A 17 -4.53 10.54 0.92
N TYR A 18 -5.42 10.44 1.91
CA TYR A 18 -6.76 11.01 1.84
C TYR A 18 -6.77 12.53 1.70
N MET A 19 -6.00 13.23 2.53
CA MET A 19 -5.93 14.70 2.49
C MET A 19 -5.37 15.20 1.17
N THR A 20 -4.36 14.51 0.63
CA THR A 20 -3.80 14.85 -0.69
C THR A 20 -4.83 14.61 -1.79
N GLY A 21 -5.51 13.47 -1.80
CA GLY A 21 -6.58 13.19 -2.77
C GLY A 21 -7.71 14.22 -2.71
N LYS A 22 -8.16 14.59 -1.50
CA LYS A 22 -9.18 15.63 -1.30
C LYS A 22 -8.75 16.99 -1.83
N LEU A 23 -7.48 17.37 -1.64
CA LEU A 23 -6.93 18.61 -2.17
C LEU A 23 -7.02 18.70 -3.70
N PHE A 24 -6.89 17.56 -4.39
CA PHE A 24 -6.99 17.46 -5.84
C PHE A 24 -8.37 17.03 -6.36
N GLY A 25 -9.37 16.92 -5.49
CA GLY A 25 -10.74 16.53 -5.87
C GLY A 25 -10.90 15.06 -6.26
N ALA A 26 -10.02 14.18 -5.80
CA ALA A 26 -10.18 12.73 -5.98
C ALA A 26 -11.32 12.19 -5.09
N PRO A 27 -12.14 11.25 -5.59
CA PRO A 27 -13.16 10.60 -4.78
C PRO A 27 -12.52 9.68 -3.72
N ASP A 28 -13.16 9.56 -2.56
CA ASP A 28 -12.61 8.78 -1.43
C ASP A 28 -12.39 7.29 -1.83
N GLU A 29 -13.24 6.74 -2.70
CA GLU A 29 -13.12 5.35 -3.19
C GLU A 29 -11.85 5.11 -4.03
N ALA A 30 -11.30 6.14 -4.67
CA ALA A 30 -10.05 6.02 -5.42
C ALA A 30 -8.80 6.06 -4.51
N LEU A 31 -8.98 6.41 -3.24
CA LEU A 31 -7.89 6.61 -2.29
C LEU A 31 -7.71 5.40 -1.35
N ASP A 32 -8.72 4.54 -1.24
CA ASP A 32 -8.67 3.30 -0.45
C ASP A 32 -7.48 2.41 -0.83
N THR A 33 -7.33 2.14 -2.14
CA THR A 33 -6.26 1.29 -2.68
C THR A 33 -4.85 1.81 -2.30
N PRO A 34 -4.46 3.05 -2.63
CA PRO A 34 -3.15 3.56 -2.23
C PRO A 34 -3.02 3.74 -0.71
N ALA A 35 -4.08 4.10 0.02
CA ALA A 35 -4.05 4.26 1.46
C ALA A 35 -3.78 2.92 2.19
N ALA A 36 -4.42 1.83 1.74
CA ALA A 36 -4.19 0.49 2.28
C ALA A 36 -2.77 0.02 1.98
N ALA A 37 -2.29 0.21 0.75
CA ALA A 37 -0.95 -0.18 0.36
C ALA A 37 0.15 0.50 1.19
N VAL A 38 0.07 1.82 1.41
CA VAL A 38 1.08 2.53 2.22
C VAL A 38 1.06 2.10 3.69
N GLU A 39 -0.10 1.71 4.22
CA GLU A 39 -0.18 1.20 5.59
C GLU A 39 0.35 -0.23 5.70
N CYS A 40 0.20 -1.07 4.65
CA CYS A 40 0.88 -2.36 4.56
C CYS A 40 2.40 -2.20 4.54
N ILE A 41 2.91 -1.21 3.78
CA ILE A 41 4.34 -0.84 3.77
C ILE A 41 4.81 -0.43 5.16
N HIS A 42 4.03 0.42 5.84
CA HIS A 42 4.35 0.82 7.20
C HIS A 42 4.34 -0.35 8.20
N ALA A 43 3.36 -1.24 8.10
CA ALA A 43 3.21 -2.35 9.01
C ALA A 43 4.35 -3.37 8.86
N TYR A 44 4.79 -3.68 7.63
CA TYR A 44 5.92 -4.60 7.47
C TYR A 44 7.19 -4.01 8.06
N SER A 45 7.45 -2.71 7.84
CA SER A 45 8.71 -2.11 8.30
C SER A 45 8.81 -2.19 9.82
N LEU A 46 7.70 -1.93 10.53
CA LEU A 46 7.66 -2.06 11.99
C LEU A 46 7.87 -3.51 12.47
N ILE A 47 7.27 -4.50 11.80
CA ILE A 47 7.43 -5.91 12.19
C ILE A 47 8.90 -6.34 12.07
N HIS A 48 9.56 -5.93 10.99
CA HIS A 48 10.97 -6.21 10.81
C HIS A 48 11.82 -5.41 11.80
N ASP A 49 11.57 -4.10 11.97
CA ASP A 49 12.29 -3.23 12.92
C ASP A 49 12.27 -3.80 14.35
N ASP A 50 11.14 -4.35 14.78
CA ASP A 50 11.01 -4.93 16.12
C ASP A 50 11.87 -6.21 16.32
N LEU A 51 12.47 -6.83 15.28
CA LEU A 51 13.23 -8.09 15.41
C LEU A 51 14.47 -7.94 16.31
N PRO A 52 14.95 -9.03 16.95
CA PRO A 52 16.15 -9.00 17.80
C PRO A 52 17.43 -8.54 17.11
N ALA A 53 17.49 -8.74 15.78
CA ALA A 53 18.62 -8.32 14.95
C ALA A 53 18.58 -6.83 14.57
N MET A 54 17.48 -6.11 14.86
CA MET A 54 17.32 -4.69 14.59
C MET A 54 17.11 -3.92 15.90
N ASP A 55 15.89 -3.48 16.23
CA ASP A 55 15.64 -2.69 17.45
C ASP A 55 15.42 -3.55 18.70
N ASN A 56 15.12 -4.86 18.53
CA ASN A 56 14.88 -5.81 19.62
C ASN A 56 13.80 -5.31 20.62
N ASP A 57 12.71 -4.77 20.09
CA ASP A 57 11.59 -4.26 20.87
C ASP A 57 10.66 -5.42 21.30
N ASP A 58 10.50 -5.63 22.60
CA ASP A 58 9.57 -6.65 23.12
C ASP A 58 8.10 -6.20 23.07
N LEU A 59 7.87 -4.88 23.14
CA LEU A 59 6.54 -4.28 23.25
C LEU A 59 6.37 -3.11 22.29
N ARG A 60 5.25 -3.10 21.58
CA ARG A 60 4.81 -1.97 20.76
C ARG A 60 3.40 -1.54 21.16
N ARG A 61 3.28 -0.29 21.60
CA ARG A 61 2.01 0.30 22.11
C ARG A 61 1.38 -0.52 23.25
N GLY A 62 2.21 -1.07 24.12
CA GLY A 62 1.77 -1.91 25.25
C GLY A 62 1.29 -3.30 24.86
N GLN A 63 1.53 -3.74 23.62
CA GLN A 63 1.23 -5.09 23.13
C GLN A 63 2.54 -5.80 22.75
N PRO A 64 2.63 -7.14 22.89
CA PRO A 64 3.80 -7.89 22.46
C PRO A 64 4.03 -7.73 20.95
N THR A 65 5.29 -7.50 20.56
CA THR A 65 5.68 -7.40 19.15
C THR A 65 5.52 -8.74 18.43
N CYS A 66 5.59 -8.71 17.10
CA CYS A 66 5.24 -9.88 16.28
C CYS A 66 6.14 -11.09 16.55
N HIS A 67 7.43 -10.87 16.84
CA HIS A 67 8.37 -11.94 17.12
C HIS A 67 8.23 -12.47 18.56
N VAL A 68 7.82 -11.63 19.52
CA VAL A 68 7.51 -12.05 20.90
C VAL A 68 6.19 -12.82 20.99
N ALA A 69 5.17 -12.40 20.26
CA ALA A 69 3.85 -13.03 20.28
C ALA A 69 3.79 -14.38 19.54
N PHE A 70 4.71 -14.59 18.58
CA PHE A 70 4.79 -15.79 17.77
C PHE A 70 6.23 -16.31 17.83
N ASP A 71 7.01 -16.05 16.79
CA ASP A 71 8.42 -16.38 16.67
C ASP A 71 9.07 -15.48 15.60
N GLU A 72 10.40 -15.43 15.57
CA GLU A 72 11.16 -14.59 14.62
C GLU A 72 10.89 -14.97 13.17
N ALA A 73 10.80 -16.26 12.83
CA ALA A 73 10.60 -16.70 11.46
C ALA A 73 9.21 -16.30 10.93
N SER A 74 8.18 -16.46 11.77
CA SER A 74 6.82 -16.00 11.50
C SER A 74 6.75 -14.48 11.37
N ALA A 75 7.52 -13.73 12.16
CA ALA A 75 7.60 -12.27 12.06
C ALA A 75 8.24 -11.83 10.74
N ILE A 76 9.35 -12.45 10.33
CA ILE A 76 10.02 -12.20 9.05
C ILE A 76 9.05 -12.45 7.89
N LEU A 77 8.44 -13.65 7.85
CA LEU A 77 7.50 -14.02 6.79
C LEU A 77 6.24 -13.14 6.78
N ALA A 78 5.76 -12.70 7.94
CA ALA A 78 4.64 -11.78 8.04
C ALA A 78 4.97 -10.40 7.45
N GLY A 79 6.21 -9.92 7.63
CA GLY A 79 6.69 -8.70 7.00
C GLY A 79 6.81 -8.85 5.48
N ASP A 80 7.47 -9.90 5.00
CA ASP A 80 7.66 -10.17 3.57
C ASP A 80 6.31 -10.28 2.83
N ALA A 81 5.35 -10.98 3.45
CA ALA A 81 4.00 -11.10 2.91
C ALA A 81 3.24 -9.76 2.89
N LEU A 82 3.44 -8.88 3.89
CA LEU A 82 2.80 -7.56 3.92
C LEU A 82 3.39 -6.61 2.87
N GLN A 83 4.71 -6.66 2.66
CA GLN A 83 5.35 -5.91 1.58
C GLN A 83 4.81 -6.36 0.22
N THR A 84 4.73 -7.68 -0.01
CA THR A 84 4.18 -8.23 -1.26
C THR A 84 2.71 -7.85 -1.43
N LEU A 85 1.91 -7.96 -0.37
CA LEU A 85 0.50 -7.59 -0.37
C LEU A 85 0.29 -6.11 -0.73
N ALA A 86 1.16 -5.20 -0.28
CA ALA A 86 1.05 -3.79 -0.65
C ALA A 86 1.12 -3.58 -2.17
N PHE A 87 2.04 -4.28 -2.85
CA PHE A 87 2.15 -4.23 -4.31
C PHE A 87 0.97 -4.92 -4.99
N THR A 88 0.49 -6.05 -4.47
CA THR A 88 -0.73 -6.71 -4.98
C THR A 88 -1.94 -5.79 -4.89
N ILE A 89 -2.14 -5.09 -3.76
CA ILE A 89 -3.21 -4.12 -3.58
C ILE A 89 -3.13 -3.02 -4.65
N LEU A 90 -1.94 -2.47 -4.89
CA LEU A 90 -1.77 -1.43 -5.94
C LEU A 90 -2.00 -1.98 -7.35
N ALA A 91 -1.60 -3.22 -7.61
CA ALA A 91 -1.70 -3.82 -8.94
C ALA A 91 -3.14 -4.23 -9.30
N GLU A 92 -3.87 -4.78 -8.33
CA GLU A 92 -5.19 -5.37 -8.52
C GLU A 92 -6.35 -4.48 -8.05
N GLY A 93 -6.07 -3.51 -7.18
CA GLY A 93 -7.06 -2.61 -6.62
C GLY A 93 -7.63 -1.64 -7.64
N ASP A 94 -8.84 -1.14 -7.38
CA ASP A 94 -9.45 -0.12 -8.20
C ASP A 94 -8.77 1.23 -7.91
N LEU A 95 -8.28 1.86 -8.97
CA LEU A 95 -7.66 3.19 -8.94
C LEU A 95 -8.57 4.18 -9.66
N SER A 96 -8.41 5.48 -9.38
CA SER A 96 -9.16 6.54 -10.05
C SER A 96 -9.13 6.33 -11.57
N PRO A 97 -10.28 6.41 -12.25
CA PRO A 97 -10.29 6.36 -13.69
C PRO A 97 -9.54 7.59 -14.22
N GLU A 98 -8.39 7.33 -14.83
CA GLU A 98 -7.72 8.22 -15.79
C GLU A 98 -7.31 9.60 -15.24
N VAL A 99 -6.05 9.70 -14.79
CA VAL A 99 -5.39 11.00 -14.69
C VAL A 99 -5.02 11.40 -16.12
N SER A 100 -5.67 12.43 -16.68
CA SER A 100 -5.20 13.07 -17.89
C SER A 100 -3.90 13.82 -17.57
N VAL A 101 -2.77 13.13 -17.58
CA VAL A 101 -1.47 13.79 -17.52
C VAL A 101 -1.34 14.59 -18.81
N PRO A 102 -1.13 15.93 -18.76
CA PRO A 102 -0.88 16.69 -19.96
C PRO A 102 0.40 16.15 -20.60
N ASN A 103 0.28 15.51 -21.77
CA ASN A 103 1.45 15.29 -22.63
C ASN A 103 1.99 16.68 -23.02
N PRO A 104 3.31 16.93 -23.07
CA PRO A 104 3.89 18.14 -23.67
C PRO A 104 3.29 18.50 -25.05
N ASP A 105 2.71 17.53 -25.78
CA ASP A 105 2.07 17.72 -27.09
C ASP A 105 0.53 17.91 -27.06
N GLY A 106 -0.09 18.01 -25.88
CA GLY A 106 -1.53 18.32 -25.75
C GLY A 106 -2.52 17.19 -26.11
N GLN A 107 -2.04 15.98 -26.43
CA GLN A 107 -2.92 14.82 -26.61
C GLN A 107 -3.34 14.21 -25.27
N ARG A 108 -4.65 14.08 -25.06
CA ARG A 108 -5.24 13.35 -23.92
C ARG A 108 -5.16 11.85 -24.20
N ILE A 109 -4.34 11.13 -23.44
CA ILE A 109 -4.30 9.67 -23.47
C ILE A 109 -5.39 9.17 -22.52
N SER A 110 -6.50 8.69 -23.06
CA SER A 110 -7.54 8.04 -22.27
C SER A 110 -7.33 6.51 -22.22
N GLY A 111 -7.01 5.99 -21.02
CA GLY A 111 -7.10 4.58 -20.67
C GLY A 111 -7.31 4.35 -19.16
N ARG A 112 -8.08 3.32 -18.80
CA ARG A 112 -8.20 2.84 -17.42
C ARG A 112 -6.89 2.15 -17.03
N PHE A 113 -6.14 2.71 -16.09
CA PHE A 113 -4.93 2.08 -15.57
C PHE A 113 -5.30 0.93 -14.62
N ARG A 114 -5.27 -0.31 -15.14
CA ARG A 114 -4.99 -1.49 -14.31
C ARG A 114 -3.54 -1.85 -14.56
N CYS A 115 -2.75 -2.04 -13.50
CA CYS A 115 -1.42 -2.60 -13.66
C CYS A 115 -1.56 -3.94 -14.40
N GLY A 116 -0.97 -4.05 -15.60
CA GLY A 116 -1.13 -5.22 -16.49
C GLY A 116 -2.27 -5.18 -17.52
N ARG A 117 -3.13 -4.14 -17.57
CA ARG A 117 -4.08 -3.92 -18.68
C ARG A 117 -4.25 -2.44 -18.98
N TYR A 118 -3.55 -1.95 -20.00
CA TYR A 118 -3.93 -0.73 -20.69
C TYR A 118 -5.03 -1.07 -21.71
N VAL A 119 -6.27 -0.70 -21.40
CA VAL A 119 -7.39 -0.80 -22.35
C VAL A 119 -7.58 0.56 -22.99
N SER A 120 -6.86 0.80 -24.09
CA SER A 120 -7.22 1.84 -25.05
C SER A 120 -8.42 1.35 -25.85
N GLY A 121 -9.30 2.27 -26.27
CA GLY A 121 -10.47 2.01 -27.13
C GLY A 121 -10.16 1.34 -28.48
N SER A 122 -8.90 1.02 -28.76
CA SER A 122 -8.44 0.26 -29.92
C SER A 122 -7.31 -0.70 -29.53
N GLY A 123 -7.68 -1.82 -28.91
CA GLY A 123 -6.81 -2.98 -28.71
C GLY A 123 -5.97 -2.94 -27.42
N ALA A 124 -6.13 -3.95 -26.58
CA ALA A 124 -5.32 -4.15 -25.39
C ALA A 124 -3.86 -4.43 -25.79
N ARG A 125 -2.91 -3.60 -25.30
CA ARG A 125 -1.48 -3.91 -25.35
C ARG A 125 -1.02 -4.26 -23.94
N PHE A 126 -0.45 -5.45 -23.82
CA PHE A 126 0.29 -5.90 -22.65
C PHE A 126 1.60 -5.12 -22.57
N VAL A 127 1.91 -4.55 -21.42
CA VAL A 127 3.26 -4.05 -21.11
C VAL A 127 3.64 -4.67 -19.77
N CYS A 128 4.69 -5.51 -19.79
CA CYS A 128 5.37 -6.02 -18.61
C CYS A 128 6.16 -4.91 -17.91
#